data_AF-A0A7X0H7Q5-F1
#
_entry.id   AF-A0A7X0H7Q5-F1
#
_cell.length_a   1.000
_cell.length_b   1.000
_cell.length_c   1.000
_cell.angle_alpha   90.00
_cell.angle_beta   90.00
_cell.angle_gamma   90.00
#
_symmetry.space_group_name_H-M   'P 1'
#
loop_
_entity.id
_entity.type
_entity.pdbx_description
1 polymer ?
#
loop_
_entity_poly.entity_id
_entity_poly.type
_entity_poly.pdbx_seq_one_letter_code
_entity_poly.pdbx_strand_id
1 'polypeptide(L)'
;MKFRAGVEESGKEVKKRLVELFDEVKAHYKDVMEVADKIELDPKSLRYIVGELQNICLTECSRDAVGDAFEIFIGPSLKGGQGQFFTPRNVVKMVVDMVDPKRGERVIDPACGSGGFLVEALRHVWK
;
A
#
# COMPACT_ATOMS: atom_id res chain seq x y z
N MET A 1 -13.57 -1.41 -16.87
CA MET A 1 -12.89 -1.64 -15.58
C MET A 1 -12.56 -3.13 -15.45
N LYS A 2 -11.28 -3.52 -15.46
CA LYS A 2 -10.84 -4.93 -15.47
C LYS A 2 -10.77 -5.57 -14.06
N PHE A 3 -10.48 -4.79 -13.02
CA PHE A 3 -10.49 -5.25 -11.62
C PHE A 3 -11.93 -5.23 -11.08
N ARG A 4 -12.57 -6.41 -11.01
CA ARG A 4 -13.94 -6.60 -10.51
C ARG A 4 -14.26 -8.07 -10.25
N ALA A 5 -15.38 -8.34 -9.59
CA ALA A 5 -16.02 -9.65 -9.43
C ALA A 5 -17.52 -9.54 -9.76
N GLY A 6 -17.96 -10.21 -10.83
CA GLY A 6 -19.37 -10.24 -11.21
C GLY A 6 -20.21 -11.17 -10.32
N VAL A 7 -21.51 -10.86 -10.17
CA VAL A 7 -22.45 -11.65 -9.36
C VAL A 7 -22.58 -13.08 -9.90
N GLU A 8 -22.72 -13.25 -11.21
CA GLU A 8 -22.82 -14.57 -11.85
C GLU A 8 -21.47 -15.12 -12.34
N GLU A 9 -20.39 -14.37 -12.13
CA GLU A 9 -19.06 -14.75 -12.60
C GLU A 9 -18.43 -15.81 -11.68
N SER A 10 -17.88 -16.87 -12.27
CA SER A 10 -17.23 -17.91 -11.50
C SER A 10 -15.91 -17.43 -10.91
N GLY A 11 -15.53 -17.92 -9.73
CA GLY A 11 -14.27 -17.56 -9.10
C GLY A 11 -13.04 -17.89 -9.97
N LYS A 12 -13.13 -18.91 -10.83
CA LYS A 12 -12.05 -19.28 -11.76
C LYS A 12 -11.81 -18.21 -12.82
N GLU A 13 -12.88 -17.65 -13.38
CA GLU A 13 -12.81 -16.56 -14.37
C GLU A 13 -12.26 -15.28 -13.74
N VAL A 14 -12.75 -14.94 -12.54
CA VAL A 14 -12.23 -13.81 -11.75
C VAL A 14 -10.74 -13.98 -11.47
N LYS A 15 -10.31 -15.16 -11.00
CA LYS A 15 -8.89 -15.43 -10.72
C LYS A 15 -8.03 -15.32 -11.96
N LYS A 16 -8.45 -15.89 -13.09
CA LYS A 16 -7.71 -15.81 -14.35
C LYS A 16 -7.47 -14.34 -14.74
N ARG A 17 -8.53 -13.51 -14.76
CA ARG A 17 -8.43 -12.09 -15.09
C ARG A 17 -7.51 -11.32 -14.14
N LEU A 18 -7.59 -11.61 -12.83
CA LEU A 18 -6.77 -10.92 -11.84
C LEU A 18 -5.30 -11.31 -11.92
N VAL A 19 -4.99 -12.56 -12.23
CA VAL A 19 -3.60 -12.99 -12.48
C VAL A 19 -3.03 -12.31 -13.71
N GLU A 20 -3.78 -12.24 -14.81
CA GLU A 20 -3.37 -11.52 -16.02
C GLU A 20 -3.10 -10.02 -15.72
N LEU A 21 -3.99 -9.37 -14.97
CA LEU A 21 -3.79 -8.00 -14.50
C LEU A 21 -2.55 -7.85 -13.60
N PHE A 22 -2.34 -8.81 -12.71
CA PHE A 22 -1.21 -8.79 -11.78
C PHE A 22 0.12 -8.93 -12.55
N ASP A 23 0.17 -9.79 -13.57
CA ASP A 23 1.33 -9.94 -14.43
C ASP A 23 1.59 -8.68 -15.28
N GLU A 24 0.54 -8.02 -15.79
CA GLU A 24 0.65 -6.70 -16.46
C GLU A 24 1.31 -5.67 -15.52
N VAL A 25 0.89 -5.60 -14.26
CA VAL A 25 1.42 -4.65 -13.25
C VAL A 25 2.87 -4.99 -12.88
N LYS A 26 3.21 -6.27 -12.66
CA LYS A 26 4.59 -6.69 -12.40
C LYS A 26 5.55 -6.30 -13.53
N ALA A 27 5.10 -6.43 -14.78
CA ALA A 27 5.92 -6.05 -15.93
C ALA A 27 6.21 -4.54 -15.97
N HIS A 28 5.27 -3.72 -15.48
CA HIS A 28 5.39 -2.26 -15.46
C HIS A 28 6.18 -1.73 -14.24
N TYR A 29 6.07 -2.38 -13.07
CA TYR A 29 6.67 -1.92 -11.82
C TYR A 29 7.71 -2.90 -11.25
N LYS A 30 8.77 -3.15 -12.04
CA LYS A 30 9.83 -4.13 -11.71
C LYS A 30 10.64 -3.80 -10.47
N ASP A 31 10.68 -2.52 -10.07
CA ASP A 31 11.41 -2.07 -8.89
C ASP A 31 10.59 -2.24 -7.59
N VAL A 32 9.30 -2.56 -7.71
CA VAL A 32 8.36 -2.68 -6.59
C VAL A 32 7.91 -4.13 -6.38
N MET A 33 7.82 -4.93 -7.46
CA MET A 33 7.34 -6.31 -7.40
C MET A 33 8.35 -7.27 -8.02
N GLU A 34 8.51 -8.43 -7.40
CA GLU A 34 9.41 -9.46 -7.89
C GLU A 34 8.75 -10.33 -8.97
N VAL A 35 9.56 -10.90 -9.87
CA VAL A 35 9.07 -11.84 -10.89
C VAL A 35 8.40 -13.06 -10.26
N ALA A 36 8.88 -13.48 -9.09
CA ALA A 36 8.38 -14.62 -8.34
C ALA A 36 7.03 -14.36 -7.64
N ASP A 37 6.61 -13.10 -7.50
CA ASP A 37 5.36 -12.76 -6.83
C ASP A 37 4.16 -13.39 -7.56
N LYS A 38 3.27 -14.00 -6.79
CA LYS A 38 2.09 -14.70 -7.29
C LYS A 38 0.93 -14.59 -6.32
N ILE A 39 -0.29 -14.55 -6.86
CA ILE A 39 -1.52 -14.60 -6.08
C ILE A 39 -1.84 -16.06 -5.74
N GLU A 40 -1.54 -16.48 -4.51
CA GLU A 40 -1.77 -17.86 -4.05
C GLU A 40 -3.22 -18.14 -3.62
N LEU A 41 -4.01 -17.09 -3.41
CA LEU A 41 -5.41 -17.19 -2.95
C LEU A 41 -6.26 -18.09 -3.85
N ASP A 42 -7.13 -18.89 -3.22
CA ASP A 42 -8.06 -19.75 -3.95
C ASP A 42 -9.15 -18.92 -4.67
N PRO A 43 -9.79 -19.47 -5.71
CA PRO A 43 -10.77 -18.74 -6.52
C PRO A 43 -11.95 -18.16 -5.73
N LYS A 44 -12.40 -18.80 -4.64
CA LYS A 44 -13.53 -18.30 -3.84
C LYS A 44 -13.10 -17.10 -3.01
N SER A 45 -11.98 -17.21 -2.30
CA SER A 45 -11.44 -16.13 -1.48
C SER A 45 -11.11 -14.90 -2.33
N LEU A 46 -10.49 -15.10 -3.49
CA LEU A 46 -10.12 -14.00 -4.38
C LEU A 46 -11.36 -13.28 -4.94
N ARG A 47 -12.40 -14.02 -5.31
CA ARG A 47 -13.69 -13.42 -5.75
C ARG A 47 -14.32 -12.59 -4.64
N TYR A 48 -14.33 -13.09 -3.41
CA TYR A 48 -14.86 -12.36 -2.26
C TYR A 48 -14.09 -11.06 -2.01
N ILE A 49 -12.76 -11.15 -1.89
CA ILE A 49 -11.90 -9.98 -1.62
C ILE A 49 -12.05 -8.91 -2.70
N VAL A 50 -12.04 -9.30 -3.99
CA VAL A 50 -12.22 -8.34 -5.08
C VAL A 50 -13.64 -7.77 -5.10
N GLY A 51 -14.65 -8.53 -4.71
CA GLY A 51 -16.03 -8.05 -4.54
C GLY A 51 -16.15 -6.93 -3.50
N GLU A 52 -15.37 -7.00 -2.42
CA GLU A 52 -15.30 -5.94 -1.41
C GLU A 52 -14.47 -4.75 -1.91
N LEU A 53 -13.27 -5.01 -2.44
CA LEU A 53 -12.32 -3.97 -2.83
C LEU A 53 -12.75 -3.17 -4.07
N GLN A 54 -13.52 -3.74 -4.99
CA GLN A 54 -13.94 -3.05 -6.22
C GLN A 54 -14.81 -1.81 -5.96
N ASN A 55 -15.40 -1.70 -4.77
CA ASN A 55 -16.21 -0.55 -4.36
C ASN A 55 -15.37 0.60 -3.78
N ILE A 56 -14.05 0.42 -3.68
CA ILE A 56 -13.12 1.37 -3.09
C ILE A 56 -12.25 1.98 -4.18
N CYS A 57 -12.25 3.32 -4.28
CA CYS A 57 -11.41 4.06 -5.20
C CYS A 57 -10.11 4.51 -4.52
N LEU A 58 -9.09 3.67 -4.50
CA LEU A 58 -7.81 3.97 -3.84
C LEU A 58 -7.10 5.21 -4.43
N THR A 59 -7.36 5.55 -5.69
CA THR A 59 -6.79 6.73 -6.36
C THR A 59 -7.41 8.05 -5.90
N GLU A 60 -8.64 8.02 -5.42
CA GLU A 60 -9.36 9.20 -4.90
C GLU A 60 -9.39 9.23 -3.37
N CYS A 61 -8.92 8.18 -2.71
CA CYS A 61 -8.75 8.16 -1.26
C CYS A 61 -7.69 9.17 -0.81
N SER A 62 -7.90 9.76 0.38
CA SER A 62 -6.83 10.53 1.03
C SER A 62 -5.63 9.61 1.28
N ARG A 63 -4.41 10.15 1.11
CA ARG A 63 -3.18 9.41 1.43
C ARG A 63 -3.19 8.91 2.88
N ASP A 64 -3.85 9.65 3.77
CA ASP A 64 -4.04 9.29 5.17
C ASP A 64 -4.85 8.00 5.31
N ALA A 65 -5.98 7.88 4.63
CA ALA A 65 -6.82 6.69 4.73
C ALA A 65 -6.11 5.42 4.24
N VAL A 66 -5.32 5.53 3.17
CA VAL A 66 -4.51 4.40 2.67
C VAL A 66 -3.37 4.07 3.64
N GLY A 67 -2.73 5.09 4.21
CA GLY A 67 -1.67 4.93 5.22
C GLY A 67 -2.18 4.28 6.51
N ASP A 68 -3.32 4.73 7.02
CA ASP A 68 -3.98 4.20 8.21
C ASP A 68 -4.39 2.74 8.00
N ALA A 69 -4.98 2.43 6.83
CA ALA A 69 -5.31 1.05 6.47
C ALA A 69 -4.05 0.17 6.44
N PHE A 70 -2.97 0.65 5.81
CA PHE A 70 -1.69 -0.07 5.77
C PHE A 70 -1.16 -0.34 7.17
N GLU A 71 -1.17 0.64 8.08
CA GLU A 71 -0.75 0.46 9.48
C GLU A 71 -1.56 -0.58 10.23
N ILE A 72 -2.88 -0.63 10.00
CA ILE A 72 -3.76 -1.62 10.63
C ILE A 72 -3.46 -3.03 10.12
N PHE A 73 -3.22 -3.22 8.82
CA PHE A 73 -2.93 -4.53 8.25
C PHE A 73 -1.52 -5.03 8.60
N ILE A 74 -0.55 -4.11 8.60
CA ILE A 74 0.86 -4.42 8.86
C ILE A 74 1.13 -4.57 10.36
N GLY A 75 0.45 -3.78 11.19
CA GLY A 75 0.68 -3.68 12.63
C GLY A 75 0.65 -5.04 13.36
N PRO A 76 -0.32 -5.93 13.13
CA PRO A 76 -0.35 -7.23 13.80
C PRO A 76 0.63 -8.26 13.21
N SER A 77 0.85 -8.24 11.88
CA SER A 77 1.63 -9.25 11.16
C SER A 77 3.14 -8.99 11.14
N LEU A 78 3.57 -7.71 11.19
CA LEU A 78 4.98 -7.32 11.31
C LEU A 78 5.43 -7.07 12.76
N LYS A 79 4.52 -7.03 13.75
CA LYS A 79 4.85 -7.08 15.19
C LYS A 79 5.29 -8.49 15.62
N GLY A 80 6.20 -9.11 14.86
CA GLY A 80 7.00 -10.22 15.38
C GLY A 80 7.65 -9.81 16.70
N GLY A 81 7.93 -10.77 17.58
CA GLY A 81 8.34 -10.59 18.98
C GLY A 81 9.62 -9.77 19.27
N GLN A 82 10.14 -9.01 18.30
CA GLN A 82 11.38 -8.23 18.34
C GLN A 82 11.15 -6.71 18.17
N GLY A 83 9.94 -6.19 18.44
CA GLY A 83 9.71 -4.76 18.77
C GLY A 83 10.18 -3.73 17.73
N GLN A 84 10.18 -4.08 16.45
CA GLN A 84 10.92 -3.34 15.43
C GLN A 84 9.99 -2.71 14.37
N PHE A 85 10.24 -1.42 14.11
CA PHE A 85 9.91 -0.64 12.89
C PHE A 85 8.53 0.02 12.73
N PHE A 86 8.05 0.77 13.73
CA PHE A 86 7.14 1.88 13.43
C PHE A 86 7.33 3.06 14.38
N THR A 87 7.62 4.24 13.85
CA THR A 87 7.63 5.49 14.61
C THR A 87 6.20 6.04 14.66
N PRO A 88 5.61 6.29 15.84
CA PRO A 88 4.26 6.85 15.94
C PRO A 88 4.07 8.14 15.14
N ARG A 89 2.91 8.29 14.47
CA ARG A 89 2.62 9.42 13.56
C ARG A 89 2.79 10.80 14.20
N ASN A 90 2.43 10.94 15.47
CA ASN A 90 2.61 12.18 16.22
C ASN A 90 4.09 12.55 16.39
N VAL A 91 4.97 11.56 16.57
CA VAL A 91 6.43 11.76 16.66
C VAL A 91 6.99 12.15 15.30
N VAL A 92 6.59 11.45 14.23
CA VAL A 92 6.99 11.77 12.85
C VAL A 92 6.63 13.21 12.52
N LYS A 93 5.36 13.59 12.74
CA LYS A 93 4.87 14.94 12.47
C LYS A 93 5.63 16.00 13.27
N MET A 94 5.81 15.78 14.58
CA MET A 94 6.56 16.70 15.43
C MET A 94 7.97 16.95 14.90
N VAL A 95 8.70 15.89 14.53
CA VAL A 95 10.06 16.02 14.00
C VAL A 95 10.07 16.73 12.66
N VAL A 96 9.15 16.42 11.76
CA VAL A 96 9.05 17.11 10.46
C VAL A 96 8.71 18.58 10.64
N ASP A 97 7.79 18.92 11.55
CA ASP A 97 7.43 20.30 11.89
C ASP A 97 8.65 21.07 12.47
N MET A 98 9.53 20.41 13.24
CA MET A 98 10.77 20.99 13.77
C MET A 98 11.86 21.18 12.72
N VAL A 99 12.02 20.21 11.80
CA VAL A 99 12.99 20.28 10.70
C VAL A 99 12.56 21.29 9.64
N ASP A 100 11.25 21.43 9.43
CA ASP A 100 10.61 22.38 8.52
C ASP A 100 11.20 22.39 7.08
N PRO A 101 11.24 21.23 6.41
CA PRO A 101 11.86 21.09 5.08
C PRO A 101 11.18 22.00 4.05
N LYS A 102 11.95 22.51 3.10
CA LYS A 102 11.50 23.44 2.06
C LYS A 102 11.53 22.83 0.66
N ARG A 103 10.76 23.45 -0.26
CA ARG A 103 10.77 23.08 -1.68
C ARG A 103 12.17 23.20 -2.26
N GLY A 104 12.62 22.15 -2.94
CA GLY A 104 13.96 22.07 -3.55
C GLY A 104 15.04 21.51 -2.63
N GLU A 105 14.77 21.31 -1.34
CA GLU A 105 15.69 20.64 -0.43
C GLU A 105 15.65 19.11 -0.60
N ARG A 106 16.74 18.45 -0.20
CA ARG A 106 16.85 16.99 -0.22
C ARG A 106 16.66 16.44 1.19
N VAL A 107 15.76 15.46 1.32
CA VAL A 107 15.49 14.76 2.57
C VAL A 107 15.95 13.31 2.42
N ILE A 108 16.67 12.80 3.42
CA ILE A 108 17.10 11.40 3.48
C ILE A 108 16.73 10.81 4.85
N ASP A 109 16.17 9.60 4.82
CA ASP A 109 15.99 8.77 6.01
C ASP A 109 16.69 7.42 5.76
N PRO A 110 17.87 7.18 6.37
CA PRO A 110 18.67 5.99 6.12
C PRO A 110 18.08 4.72 6.75
N ALA A 111 17.05 4.84 7.58
CA ALA A 111 16.38 3.73 8.26
C ALA A 111 14.86 3.85 8.11
N CYS A 112 14.40 4.21 6.91
CA CYS A 112 13.05 4.71 6.68
C CYS A 112 11.90 3.75 7.01
N GLY A 113 12.16 2.43 7.10
CA GLY A 113 11.13 1.44 7.41
C GLY A 113 9.94 1.57 6.45
N SER A 114 8.75 1.89 6.98
CA SER A 114 7.53 2.16 6.21
C SER A 114 7.52 3.50 5.46
N GLY A 115 8.58 4.31 5.56
CA GLY A 115 8.72 5.61 4.89
C GLY A 115 8.02 6.77 5.60
N GLY A 116 7.65 6.63 6.87
CA GLY A 116 6.83 7.61 7.61
C GLY A 116 7.37 9.04 7.55
N PHE A 117 8.67 9.25 7.80
CA PHE A 117 9.30 10.57 7.74
C PHE A 117 9.32 11.15 6.33
N LEU A 118 9.60 10.35 5.31
CA LEU A 118 9.68 10.81 3.92
C LEU A 118 8.30 11.24 3.40
N VAL A 119 7.26 10.47 3.72
CA VAL A 119 5.87 10.79 3.33
C VAL A 119 5.40 12.06 4.02
N GLU A 120 5.68 12.23 5.32
CA GLU A 120 5.27 13.42 6.06
C GLU A 120 6.05 14.67 5.66
N ALA A 121 7.37 14.56 5.43
CA ALA A 121 8.19 15.66 4.90
C ALA A 121 7.66 16.14 3.55
N LEU A 122 7.31 15.20 2.67
CA LEU A 122 6.73 15.49 1.37
C LEU A 122 5.35 16.18 1.49
N ARG A 123 4.52 15.72 2.44
CA ARG A 123 3.23 16.37 2.75
C ARG A 123 3.42 17.80 3.28
N HIS A 124 4.39 18.02 4.16
CA HIS A 124 4.69 19.34 4.74
C HIS A 124 5.03 20.37 3.66
N VAL A 125 5.87 19.97 2.70
CA VAL A 125 6.33 20.81 1.59
C VAL A 125 5.24 21.09 0.53
N TRP A 126 4.27 20.19 0.39
CA TRP A 126 3.15 20.31 -0.55
C TRP A 126 1.91 21.02 0.00
N LYS A 127 1.88 21.36 1.28
CA LYS A 127 0.96 22.40 1.79
C LYS A 127 1.24 23.73 1.07
#